data_AF-A0A2G8JJV5-F1
#
_entry.id   AF-A0A2G8JJV5-F1
#
_cell.length_a   1.000
_cell.length_b   1.000
_cell.length_c   1.000
_cell.angle_alpha   90.00
_cell.angle_beta   90.00
_cell.angle_gamma   90.00
#
_symmetry.space_group_name_H-M   'P 1'
#
loop_
_entity.id
_entity.type
_entity.pdbx_description
1 polymer ?
#
loop_
_entity_poly.entity_id
_entity_poly.type
_entity_poly.pdbx_seq_one_letter_code
_entity_poly.pdbx_strand_id
1 'polypeptide(L)'
;MCKIIVSHLGMGGWAGNLYKWSRCIALCSNFGKAVQEERQRKDKPTGDSQVESTSGANNDMPVEKILEAELAVEPNTDTYVDTPHDPVTNICQAADKQLFTLVEWAKRIPHFTELPLDDQVTLLRAGWNELLIAAFSHRSIAVNDGILLATGLHVHRNSAHSAGVGTIFDRVLTELVAKMREMKMDKSELGCLRAIVLFNPDAKNLTSVQKVEELREKVYASLEEYCRTQYPEEPGRFAKLLLRLPALRSIGLKCLEHLFFFKLIGDTPIDTFLMEMLEAPSNS
;
A
#
# COMPACT_ATOMS: atom_id res chain seq x y z
N MET A 1 25.73 0.35 -27.42
CA MET A 1 25.14 1.42 -28.25
C MET A 1 23.89 2.01 -27.59
N CYS A 2 24.01 2.56 -26.37
CA CYS A 2 23.03 3.46 -25.74
C CYS A 2 23.72 4.37 -24.68
N LYS A 3 25.03 4.59 -24.85
CA LYS A 3 25.83 5.59 -24.12
C LYS A 3 26.22 6.79 -25.00
N ILE A 4 25.68 6.87 -26.23
CA ILE A 4 26.03 7.91 -27.20
C ILE A 4 24.88 8.94 -27.40
N ILE A 5 23.67 8.68 -26.92
CA ILE A 5 22.54 9.64 -27.07
C ILE A 5 22.38 10.57 -25.85
N VAL A 6 22.98 10.27 -24.70
CA VAL A 6 22.89 11.13 -23.49
C VAL A 6 24.02 12.18 -23.42
N SER A 7 24.99 12.11 -24.33
CA SER A 7 26.14 13.03 -24.42
C SER A 7 25.89 14.30 -25.24
N HIS A 8 24.66 14.58 -25.69
CA HIS A 8 24.37 15.76 -26.52
C HIS A 8 23.42 16.82 -25.94
N LEU A 9 23.00 16.70 -24.69
CA LEU A 9 22.38 17.81 -23.96
C LEU A 9 22.95 17.84 -22.55
N GLY A 10 23.90 18.76 -22.31
CA GLY A 10 24.62 18.89 -21.04
C GLY A 10 23.73 19.20 -19.84
N MET A 11 23.14 18.16 -19.24
CA MET A 11 22.25 18.25 -18.07
C MET A 11 22.73 17.37 -16.91
N GLY A 12 24.05 17.20 -16.75
CA GLY A 12 24.65 16.46 -15.63
C GLY A 12 24.54 17.14 -14.26
N GLY A 13 24.09 18.40 -14.19
CA GLY A 13 24.05 19.20 -12.95
C GLY A 13 22.67 19.39 -12.31
N TRP A 14 21.57 19.02 -12.99
CA TRP A 14 20.21 19.38 -12.54
C TRP A 14 19.52 18.26 -11.72
N ALA A 15 19.80 16.99 -12.00
CA ALA A 15 19.18 15.87 -11.29
C ALA A 15 19.59 15.79 -9.80
N GLY A 16 20.85 16.11 -9.48
CA GLY A 16 21.34 16.15 -8.09
C GLY A 16 20.78 17.32 -7.28
N ASN A 17 20.47 18.44 -7.96
CA ASN A 17 19.88 19.61 -7.32
C ASN A 17 18.38 19.44 -7.08
N LEU A 18 17.64 18.78 -7.98
CA LEU A 18 16.20 18.53 -7.79
C LEU A 18 15.91 17.62 -6.57
N TYR A 19 16.72 16.57 -6.37
CA TYR A 19 16.57 15.66 -5.22
C TYR A 19 16.91 16.33 -3.88
N LYS A 20 17.93 17.21 -3.86
CA LYS A 20 18.24 18.05 -2.69
C LYS A 20 17.15 19.10 -2.44
N TRP A 21 16.59 19.69 -3.49
CA TRP A 21 15.54 20.72 -3.38
C TRP A 21 14.23 20.14 -2.84
N SER A 22 13.79 18.96 -3.30
CA SER A 22 12.63 18.26 -2.75
C SER A 22 12.81 17.86 -1.27
N ARG A 23 14.02 17.43 -0.87
CA ARG A 23 14.32 17.15 0.56
C ARG A 23 14.32 18.41 1.41
N CYS A 24 14.86 19.52 0.91
CA CYS A 24 14.81 20.81 1.62
C CYS A 24 13.37 21.34 1.74
N ILE A 25 12.50 21.16 0.75
CA ILE A 25 11.10 21.56 0.83
C ILE A 25 10.33 20.70 1.85
N ALA A 26 10.53 19.37 1.86
CA ALA A 26 9.89 18.50 2.84
C ALA A 26 10.35 18.80 4.28
N LEU A 27 11.65 19.07 4.49
CA LEU A 27 12.19 19.49 5.79
C LEU A 27 11.70 20.89 6.19
N CYS A 28 11.66 21.86 5.29
CA CYS A 28 11.17 23.22 5.59
C CYS A 28 9.66 23.24 5.87
N SER A 29 8.84 22.44 5.17
CA SER A 29 7.41 22.33 5.44
C SER A 29 7.12 21.73 6.82
N ASN A 30 7.93 20.75 7.25
CA ASN A 30 7.82 20.18 8.59
C ASN A 30 8.37 21.12 9.68
N PHE A 31 9.41 21.89 9.38
CA PHE A 31 9.96 22.88 10.31
C PHE A 31 9.02 24.10 10.48
N GLY A 32 8.34 24.52 9.41
CA GLY A 32 7.32 25.58 9.47
C GLY A 32 6.12 25.23 10.35
N LYS A 33 5.66 23.97 10.30
CA LYS A 33 4.61 23.45 11.18
C LYS A 33 5.07 23.40 12.65
N ALA A 34 6.29 22.91 12.90
CA ALA A 34 6.86 22.84 14.26
C ALA A 34 7.08 24.22 14.90
N VAL A 35 7.51 25.22 14.11
CA VAL A 35 7.72 26.60 14.60
C VAL A 35 6.40 27.33 14.85
N GLN A 36 5.32 27.01 14.13
CA GLN A 36 3.97 27.52 14.42
C GLN A 36 3.38 26.90 15.69
N GLU A 37 3.59 25.60 15.92
CA GLU A 37 3.20 24.91 17.17
C GLU A 37 3.93 25.46 18.40
N GLU A 38 5.24 25.70 18.31
CA GLU A 38 6.03 26.30 19.40
C GLU A 38 5.57 27.72 19.76
N ARG A 39 5.19 28.53 18.77
CA ARG A 39 4.65 29.89 19.00
C ARG A 39 3.26 29.85 19.65
N GLN A 40 2.39 28.93 19.27
CA GLN A 40 1.06 28.79 19.88
C GLN A 40 1.11 28.19 21.30
N ARG A 41 2.12 27.37 21.61
CA ARG A 41 2.32 26.84 22.97
C ARG A 41 2.73 27.90 24.00
N LYS A 42 3.38 28.99 23.59
CA LYS A 42 3.85 30.05 24.50
C LYS A 42 2.79 31.05 24.94
N ASP A 43 1.65 31.12 24.25
CA ASP A 43 0.62 32.13 24.50
C ASP A 43 -0.63 31.63 25.27
N LYS A 44 -0.62 30.40 25.80
CA LYS A 44 -1.77 29.88 26.57
C LYS A 44 -1.62 30.19 28.07
N PRO A 45 -2.54 30.94 28.70
CA PRO A 45 -2.48 31.18 30.15
C PRO A 45 -2.79 29.89 30.90
N THR A 46 -2.05 29.65 31.97
CA THR A 46 -2.23 28.54 32.90
C THR A 46 -3.63 28.60 33.52
N GLY A 47 -4.52 27.72 33.09
CA GLY A 47 -5.84 27.49 33.67
C GLY A 47 -6.07 25.99 33.74
N ASP A 48 -6.38 25.50 34.93
CA ASP A 48 -6.61 24.09 35.27
C ASP A 48 -7.41 23.36 34.18
N SER A 49 -6.86 22.26 33.67
CA SER A 49 -7.62 21.29 32.86
C SER A 49 -7.06 19.92 33.14
N GLN A 50 -7.95 19.05 33.61
CA GLN A 50 -7.71 17.65 33.92
C GLN A 50 -6.95 16.96 32.79
N VAL A 51 -5.94 16.19 33.16
CA VAL A 51 -5.28 15.22 32.27
C VAL A 51 -6.32 14.19 31.88
N GLU A 52 -6.89 14.32 30.68
CA GLU A 52 -7.61 13.23 30.04
C GLU A 52 -6.59 12.14 29.69
N SER A 53 -6.73 11.00 30.37
CA SER A 53 -5.97 9.80 30.10
C SER A 53 -6.07 9.42 28.63
N THR A 54 -4.93 9.23 27.96
CA THR A 54 -4.80 8.76 26.58
C THR A 54 -5.31 7.33 26.34
N SER A 55 -5.83 6.67 27.38
CA SER A 55 -6.38 5.31 27.32
C SER A 55 -7.68 5.19 26.51
N GLY A 56 -8.33 6.30 26.14
CA GLY A 56 -9.59 6.31 25.38
C GLY A 56 -9.47 6.38 23.86
N ALA A 57 -8.29 6.73 23.30
CA ALA A 57 -8.15 7.05 21.88
C ALA A 57 -8.16 5.82 20.95
N ASN A 58 -7.89 4.62 21.47
CA ASN A 58 -7.70 3.40 20.66
C ASN A 58 -9.01 2.65 20.33
N ASN A 59 -10.15 3.05 20.90
CA ASN A 59 -11.42 2.36 20.65
C ASN A 59 -12.03 2.68 19.28
N ASP A 60 -11.62 3.77 18.64
CA ASP A 60 -12.22 4.23 17.38
C ASP A 60 -11.69 3.40 16.19
N MET A 61 -10.39 3.08 16.15
CA MET A 61 -9.78 2.25 15.11
C MET A 61 -9.17 0.96 15.70
N PRO A 62 -10.00 -0.01 16.14
CA PRO A 62 -9.52 -1.21 16.82
C PRO A 62 -8.76 -2.15 15.86
N VAL A 63 -7.56 -2.55 16.25
CA VAL A 63 -6.69 -3.46 15.46
C VAL A 63 -7.32 -4.84 15.33
N GLU A 64 -8.16 -5.26 16.28
CA GLU A 64 -8.90 -6.51 16.25
C GLU A 64 -9.89 -6.54 15.08
N LYS A 65 -10.56 -5.42 14.79
CA LYS A 65 -11.46 -5.34 13.62
C LYS A 65 -10.72 -5.34 12.30
N ILE A 66 -9.54 -4.71 12.27
CA ILE A 66 -8.65 -4.78 11.11
C ILE A 66 -8.17 -6.23 10.89
N LEU A 67 -7.82 -6.94 11.95
CA LEU A 67 -7.46 -8.36 11.89
C LEU A 67 -8.64 -9.23 11.43
N GLU A 68 -9.83 -9.04 11.99
CA GLU A 68 -11.05 -9.75 11.56
C GLU A 68 -11.31 -9.53 10.06
N ALA A 69 -11.09 -8.31 9.55
CA ALA A 69 -11.23 -7.99 8.14
C ALA A 69 -10.22 -8.77 7.27
N GLU A 70 -8.95 -8.88 7.70
CA GLU A 70 -7.93 -9.69 7.00
C GLU A 70 -8.30 -11.17 6.97
N LEU A 71 -8.69 -11.74 8.11
CA LEU A 71 -9.05 -13.15 8.23
C LEU A 71 -10.29 -13.50 7.41
N ALA A 72 -11.27 -12.60 7.31
CA ALA A 72 -12.52 -12.82 6.59
C ALA A 72 -12.36 -12.93 5.06
N VAL A 73 -11.25 -12.41 4.51
CA VAL A 73 -11.00 -12.37 3.07
C VAL A 73 -9.86 -13.29 2.63
N GLU A 74 -9.39 -14.16 3.52
CA GLU A 74 -8.35 -15.11 3.17
C GLU A 74 -8.83 -16.12 2.13
N PRO A 75 -8.14 -16.22 0.98
CA PRO A 75 -8.49 -17.20 -0.03
C PRO A 75 -8.17 -18.60 0.51
N ASN A 76 -9.10 -19.53 0.30
CA ASN A 76 -8.80 -20.95 0.48
C ASN A 76 -7.83 -21.37 -0.64
N THR A 77 -6.62 -21.77 -0.27
CA THR A 77 -5.55 -22.13 -1.21
C THR A 77 -5.32 -23.63 -1.35
N ASP A 78 -6.18 -24.47 -0.75
CA ASP A 78 -6.03 -25.94 -0.73
C ASP A 78 -6.30 -26.61 -2.09
N THR A 79 -6.92 -25.91 -3.04
CA THR A 79 -7.16 -26.42 -4.39
C THR A 79 -6.04 -26.01 -5.34
N TYR A 80 -5.06 -26.91 -5.53
CA TYR A 80 -4.05 -26.78 -6.58
C TYR A 80 -4.71 -26.93 -7.95
N VAL A 81 -4.80 -25.83 -8.70
CA VAL A 81 -5.22 -25.85 -10.10
C VAL A 81 -3.97 -25.69 -10.94
N ASP A 82 -3.48 -26.75 -11.56
CA ASP A 82 -2.35 -26.67 -12.50
C ASP A 82 -2.89 -26.25 -13.87
N THR A 83 -3.07 -24.94 -14.09
CA THR A 83 -3.41 -24.42 -15.41
C THR A 83 -2.16 -23.88 -16.10
N PRO A 84 -1.79 -24.41 -17.29
CA PRO A 84 -0.62 -24.01 -18.05
C PRO A 84 -0.88 -22.69 -18.82
N HIS A 85 -1.33 -21.66 -18.10
CA HIS A 85 -1.39 -20.30 -18.63
C HIS A 85 -0.09 -19.55 -18.34
N ASP A 86 0.17 -18.55 -19.18
CA ASP A 86 1.26 -17.61 -18.98
C ASP A 86 1.19 -16.98 -17.56
N PRO A 87 2.33 -16.83 -16.84
CA PRO A 87 2.36 -16.25 -15.50
C PRO A 87 1.66 -14.89 -15.36
N VAL A 88 1.72 -14.02 -16.37
CA VAL A 88 1.08 -12.70 -16.34
C VAL A 88 -0.43 -12.86 -16.38
N THR A 89 -0.96 -13.73 -17.25
CA THR A 89 -2.39 -14.04 -17.31
C THR A 89 -2.91 -14.58 -15.98
N ASN A 90 -2.18 -15.52 -15.36
CA ASN A 90 -2.55 -16.07 -14.06
C ASN A 90 -2.58 -15.00 -12.96
N ILE A 91 -1.61 -14.07 -12.96
CA ILE A 91 -1.57 -12.95 -12.02
C ILE A 91 -2.77 -12.02 -12.26
N CYS A 92 -3.08 -11.66 -13.50
CA CYS A 92 -4.21 -10.79 -13.84
C CYS A 92 -5.55 -11.41 -13.43
N GLN A 93 -5.78 -12.69 -13.71
CA GLN A 93 -6.99 -13.42 -13.28
C GLN A 93 -7.12 -13.49 -11.76
N ALA A 94 -6.01 -13.74 -11.06
CA ALA A 94 -6.00 -13.72 -9.61
C ALA A 94 -6.29 -12.32 -9.05
N ALA A 95 -5.77 -11.27 -9.68
CA ALA A 95 -6.05 -9.89 -9.30
C ALA A 95 -7.53 -9.55 -9.50
N ASP A 96 -8.12 -9.87 -10.65
CA ASP A 96 -9.54 -9.63 -10.94
C ASP A 96 -10.45 -10.29 -9.91
N LYS A 97 -10.23 -11.58 -9.63
CA LYS A 97 -10.96 -12.31 -8.58
C LYS A 97 -10.82 -11.66 -7.21
N GLN A 98 -9.63 -11.13 -6.89
CA GLN A 98 -9.36 -10.50 -5.60
C GLN A 98 -9.86 -9.07 -5.49
N LEU A 99 -10.16 -8.36 -6.59
CA LEU A 99 -10.74 -7.02 -6.53
C LEU A 99 -12.12 -7.04 -5.85
N PHE A 100 -12.95 -8.03 -6.13
CA PHE A 100 -14.23 -8.21 -5.43
C PHE A 100 -14.02 -8.45 -3.93
N THR A 101 -13.05 -9.29 -3.59
CA THR A 101 -12.71 -9.58 -2.18
C THR A 101 -12.09 -8.36 -1.49
N LEU A 102 -11.41 -7.49 -2.23
CA LEU A 102 -10.85 -6.24 -1.73
C LEU A 102 -11.94 -5.25 -1.31
N VAL A 103 -13.03 -5.14 -2.08
CA VAL A 103 -14.20 -4.33 -1.70
C VAL A 103 -14.80 -4.86 -0.40
N GLU A 104 -14.94 -6.18 -0.28
CA GLU A 104 -15.44 -6.82 0.93
C GLU A 104 -14.52 -6.63 2.14
N TRP A 105 -13.21 -6.67 1.93
CA TRP A 105 -12.22 -6.31 2.95
C TRP A 105 -12.40 -4.86 3.40
N ALA A 106 -12.47 -3.91 2.46
CA ALA A 106 -12.57 -2.48 2.77
C ALA A 106 -13.85 -2.15 3.56
N LYS A 107 -14.99 -2.75 3.22
CA LYS A 107 -16.24 -2.60 3.98
C LYS A 107 -16.15 -3.06 5.44
N ARG A 108 -15.20 -3.95 5.77
CA ARG A 108 -14.96 -4.44 7.14
C ARG A 108 -13.96 -3.58 7.91
N ILE A 109 -13.24 -2.69 7.25
CA ILE A 109 -12.34 -1.74 7.90
C ILE A 109 -13.18 -0.68 8.65
N PRO A 110 -12.87 -0.40 9.94
CA PRO A 110 -13.62 0.57 10.72
C PRO A 110 -13.76 1.92 10.01
N HIS A 111 -14.97 2.49 10.08
CA HIS A 111 -15.36 3.78 9.49
C HIS A 111 -15.26 3.91 7.96
N PHE A 112 -14.79 2.90 7.22
CA PHE A 112 -14.71 3.02 5.77
C PHE A 112 -16.09 3.21 5.13
N THR A 113 -17.09 2.46 5.58
CA THR A 113 -18.47 2.55 5.07
C THR A 113 -19.21 3.82 5.50
N GLU A 114 -18.66 4.59 6.45
CA GLU A 114 -19.22 5.87 6.90
C GLU A 114 -18.80 7.03 5.98
N LEU A 115 -17.77 6.84 5.14
CA LEU A 115 -17.37 7.80 4.12
C LEU A 115 -18.41 7.87 2.99
N PRO A 116 -18.51 9.00 2.27
CA PRO A 116 -19.32 9.09 1.06
C PRO A 116 -18.97 7.97 0.06
N LEU A 117 -19.97 7.42 -0.62
CA LEU A 117 -19.76 6.31 -1.55
C LEU A 117 -18.74 6.65 -2.66
N ASP A 118 -18.79 7.88 -3.17
CA ASP A 118 -17.84 8.36 -4.19
C ASP A 118 -16.39 8.42 -3.66
N ASP A 119 -16.23 8.78 -2.38
CA ASP A 119 -14.92 8.75 -1.72
C ASP A 119 -14.45 7.30 -1.53
N GLN A 120 -15.33 6.37 -1.13
CA GLN A 120 -15.00 4.94 -1.03
C GLN A 120 -14.50 4.38 -2.36
N VAL A 121 -15.20 4.70 -3.47
CA VAL A 121 -14.79 4.29 -4.82
C VAL A 121 -13.46 4.92 -5.22
N THR A 122 -13.30 6.22 -4.96
CA THR A 122 -12.05 6.96 -5.22
C THR A 122 -10.85 6.35 -4.50
N LEU A 123 -10.99 6.03 -3.22
CA LEU A 123 -9.93 5.43 -2.41
C LEU A 123 -9.55 4.03 -2.92
N LEU A 124 -10.55 3.19 -3.24
CA LEU A 124 -10.31 1.87 -3.81
C LEU A 124 -9.64 1.95 -5.17
N ARG A 125 -10.10 2.84 -6.06
CA ARG A 125 -9.46 3.09 -7.37
C ARG A 125 -8.03 3.59 -7.25
N ALA A 126 -7.73 4.41 -6.25
CA ALA A 126 -6.38 4.93 -6.03
C ALA A 126 -5.40 3.89 -5.45
N GLY A 127 -5.89 2.92 -4.67
CA GLY A 127 -5.03 2.03 -3.88
C GLY A 127 -5.07 0.55 -4.23
N TRP A 128 -5.97 0.08 -5.11
CA TRP A 128 -6.23 -1.34 -5.32
C TRP A 128 -4.98 -2.18 -5.60
N ASN A 129 -4.08 -1.67 -6.45
CA ASN A 129 -2.87 -2.39 -6.85
C ASN A 129 -1.93 -2.59 -5.66
N GLU A 130 -1.68 -1.54 -4.88
CA GLU A 130 -0.84 -1.60 -3.67
C GLU A 130 -1.46 -2.51 -2.61
N LEU A 131 -2.79 -2.45 -2.44
CA LEU A 131 -3.52 -3.29 -1.50
C LEU A 131 -3.41 -4.77 -1.87
N LEU A 132 -3.58 -5.12 -3.14
CA LEU A 132 -3.42 -6.50 -3.62
C LEU A 132 -1.97 -6.97 -3.53
N ILE A 133 -1.00 -6.12 -3.90
CA ILE A 133 0.43 -6.44 -3.82
C ILE A 133 0.86 -6.72 -2.39
N ALA A 134 0.44 -5.90 -1.43
CA ALA A 134 0.72 -6.15 -0.02
C ALA A 134 0.13 -7.50 0.43
N ALA A 135 -1.13 -7.77 0.08
CA ALA A 135 -1.83 -8.99 0.49
C ALA A 135 -1.19 -10.27 -0.05
N PHE A 136 -0.91 -10.37 -1.36
CA PHE A 136 -0.27 -11.58 -1.88
C PHE A 136 1.21 -11.69 -1.50
N SER A 137 1.90 -10.56 -1.26
CA SER A 137 3.29 -10.60 -0.77
C SER A 137 3.36 -11.23 0.62
N HIS A 138 2.44 -10.87 1.51
CA HIS A 138 2.36 -11.49 2.84
C HIS A 138 1.93 -12.95 2.76
N ARG A 139 0.96 -13.29 1.90
CA ARG A 139 0.57 -14.70 1.63
C ARG A 139 1.75 -15.58 1.20
N SER A 140 2.71 -14.98 0.52
CA SER A 140 3.87 -15.67 -0.06
C SER A 140 5.07 -15.76 0.90
N ILE A 141 4.96 -15.35 2.17
CA ILE A 141 6.08 -15.37 3.12
C ILE A 141 6.62 -16.78 3.41
N ALA A 142 5.83 -17.84 3.17
CA ALA A 142 6.29 -19.22 3.34
C ALA A 142 6.84 -19.84 2.04
N VAL A 143 6.61 -19.20 0.90
CA VAL A 143 6.97 -19.72 -0.43
C VAL A 143 8.39 -19.30 -0.79
N ASN A 144 9.24 -20.24 -1.22
CA ASN A 144 10.59 -19.92 -1.67
C ASN A 144 10.59 -19.59 -3.16
N ASP A 145 11.34 -18.56 -3.55
CA ASP A 145 11.54 -18.15 -4.95
C ASP A 145 10.26 -18.00 -5.79
N GLY A 146 9.16 -17.59 -5.17
CA GLY A 146 7.88 -17.47 -5.86
C GLY A 146 6.81 -16.79 -5.04
N ILE A 147 5.63 -16.63 -5.66
CA ILE A 147 4.42 -16.12 -5.02
C ILE A 147 3.28 -17.12 -5.12
N LEU A 148 2.41 -17.13 -4.10
CA LEU A 148 1.17 -17.89 -4.09
C LEU A 148 0.00 -16.96 -4.45
N LEU A 149 -0.65 -17.25 -5.57
CA LEU A 149 -1.84 -16.54 -6.01
C LEU A 149 -3.07 -16.97 -5.20
N ALA A 150 -4.07 -16.09 -5.15
CA ALA A 150 -5.35 -16.39 -4.49
C ALA A 150 -6.17 -17.51 -5.19
N THR A 151 -5.73 -17.94 -6.37
CA THR A 151 -6.26 -19.09 -7.10
C THR A 151 -5.63 -20.42 -6.66
N GLY A 152 -4.62 -20.41 -5.78
CA GLY A 152 -3.84 -21.59 -5.38
C GLY A 152 -2.61 -21.85 -6.27
N LEU A 153 -2.48 -21.12 -7.37
CA LEU A 153 -1.36 -21.22 -8.30
C LEU A 153 -0.07 -20.65 -7.72
N HIS A 154 1.04 -21.36 -7.95
CA HIS A 154 2.38 -20.90 -7.61
C HIS A 154 3.06 -20.31 -8.85
N VAL A 155 3.46 -19.04 -8.77
CA VAL A 155 4.28 -18.42 -9.81
C VAL A 155 5.72 -18.42 -9.33
N HIS A 156 6.54 -19.24 -9.96
CA HIS A 156 7.97 -19.32 -9.67
C HIS A 156 8.74 -18.19 -10.37
N ARG A 157 9.81 -17.72 -9.73
CA ARG A 157 10.71 -16.66 -10.21
C ARG A 157 11.16 -16.89 -11.66
N ASN A 158 11.63 -18.10 -11.97
CA ASN A 158 12.09 -18.43 -13.34
C ASN A 158 10.98 -18.24 -14.39
N SER A 159 9.73 -18.59 -14.07
CA SER A 159 8.60 -18.42 -14.98
C SER A 159 8.32 -16.93 -15.24
N ALA A 160 8.41 -16.08 -14.21
CA ALA A 160 8.27 -14.64 -14.35
C ALA A 160 9.39 -14.01 -15.21
N HIS A 161 10.63 -14.52 -15.08
CA HIS A 161 11.74 -14.11 -15.95
C HIS A 161 11.52 -14.51 -17.41
N SER A 162 11.08 -15.74 -17.66
CA SER A 162 10.72 -16.20 -19.01
C SER A 162 9.58 -15.40 -19.64
N ALA A 163 8.63 -14.92 -18.84
CA ALA A 163 7.53 -14.05 -19.27
C ALA A 163 7.92 -12.56 -19.40
N GLY A 164 9.21 -12.21 -19.21
CA GLY A 164 9.70 -10.83 -19.38
C GLY A 164 9.38 -9.86 -18.23
N VAL A 165 8.73 -10.33 -17.16
CA VAL A 165 8.39 -9.53 -15.96
C VAL A 165 9.30 -9.82 -14.76
N GLY A 166 10.39 -10.57 -14.97
CA GLY A 166 11.32 -10.99 -13.92
C GLY A 166 11.88 -9.87 -13.05
N THR A 167 12.20 -8.71 -13.63
CA THR A 167 12.76 -7.57 -12.87
C THR A 167 11.80 -7.03 -11.81
N ILE A 168 10.52 -6.84 -12.14
CA ILE A 168 9.54 -6.36 -11.17
C ILE A 168 9.16 -7.45 -10.17
N PHE A 169 9.14 -8.71 -10.62
CA PHE A 169 8.92 -9.86 -9.76
C PHE A 169 10.02 -10.02 -8.70
N ASP A 170 11.29 -9.86 -9.09
CA ASP A 170 12.43 -9.90 -8.17
C ASP A 170 12.34 -8.80 -7.11
N ARG A 171 11.88 -7.60 -7.48
CA ARG A 171 11.64 -6.51 -6.52
C ARG A 171 10.56 -6.85 -5.52
N VAL A 172 9.45 -7.43 -5.95
CA VAL A 172 8.39 -7.92 -5.05
C VAL A 172 8.96 -8.93 -4.06
N LEU A 173 9.71 -9.93 -4.54
CA LEU A 173 10.30 -10.95 -3.66
C LEU A 173 11.28 -10.35 -2.65
N THR A 174 12.18 -9.45 -3.09
CA THR A 174 13.29 -8.96 -2.27
C THR A 174 12.91 -7.79 -1.37
N GLU A 175 12.07 -6.86 -1.83
CA GLU A 175 11.74 -5.64 -1.10
C GLU A 175 10.48 -5.80 -0.22
N LEU A 176 9.58 -6.74 -0.57
CA LEU A 176 8.34 -7.02 0.16
C LEU A 176 8.37 -8.38 0.86
N VAL A 177 8.32 -9.49 0.10
CA VAL A 177 8.16 -10.85 0.68
C VAL A 177 9.27 -11.19 1.67
N ALA A 178 10.53 -11.01 1.26
CA ALA A 178 11.69 -11.28 2.12
C ALA A 178 11.67 -10.40 3.37
N LYS A 179 11.30 -9.13 3.24
CA LYS A 179 11.30 -8.18 4.37
C LYS A 179 10.18 -8.47 5.36
N MET A 180 8.99 -8.84 4.87
CA MET A 180 7.87 -9.30 5.70
C MET A 180 8.23 -10.59 6.45
N ARG A 181 8.90 -11.53 5.77
CA ARG A 181 9.39 -12.79 6.37
C ARG A 181 10.45 -12.55 7.45
N GLU A 182 11.47 -11.75 7.13
CA GLU A 182 12.57 -11.41 8.04
C GLU A 182 12.07 -10.77 9.34
N MET A 183 11.06 -9.89 9.26
CA MET A 183 10.49 -9.24 10.42
C MET A 183 9.34 -10.01 11.08
N LYS A 184 8.98 -11.19 10.53
CA LYS A 184 7.83 -11.99 10.96
C LYS A 184 6.58 -11.13 11.10
N MET A 185 6.26 -10.39 10.03
CA MET A 185 5.09 -9.52 10.01
C MET A 185 3.82 -10.35 10.23
N ASP A 186 2.99 -9.97 11.19
CA ASP A 186 1.71 -10.63 11.44
C ASP A 186 0.59 -10.02 10.58
N LYS A 187 -0.62 -10.60 10.70
CA LYS A 187 -1.79 -10.16 9.91
C LYS A 187 -2.39 -8.85 10.42
N SER A 188 -2.27 -8.54 11.70
CA SER A 188 -2.74 -7.27 12.27
C SER A 188 -1.92 -6.10 11.71
N GLU A 189 -0.60 -6.26 11.65
CA GLU A 189 0.34 -5.31 11.07
C GLU A 189 0.13 -5.13 9.57
N LEU A 190 -0.05 -6.24 8.84
CA LEU A 190 -0.40 -6.20 7.42
C LEU A 190 -1.69 -5.40 7.19
N GLY A 191 -2.74 -5.72 7.95
CA GLY A 191 -4.03 -5.06 7.83
C GLY A 191 -3.93 -3.56 8.13
N CYS A 192 -3.14 -3.16 9.13
CA CYS A 192 -2.91 -1.75 9.42
C CYS A 192 -2.15 -1.04 8.30
N LEU A 193 -1.09 -1.66 7.73
CA LEU A 193 -0.38 -1.09 6.58
C LEU A 193 -1.30 -0.95 5.36
N ARG A 194 -2.16 -1.94 5.11
CA ARG A 194 -3.18 -1.87 4.06
C ARG A 194 -4.20 -0.78 4.35
N ALA A 195 -4.64 -0.60 5.59
CA ALA A 195 -5.56 0.48 5.96
C ALA A 195 -4.92 1.88 5.79
N ILE A 196 -3.62 2.04 6.08
CA ILE A 196 -2.87 3.28 5.78
C ILE A 196 -2.87 3.56 4.27
N VAL A 197 -2.66 2.54 3.43
CA VAL A 197 -2.75 2.66 1.97
C VAL A 197 -4.17 3.02 1.52
N LEU A 198 -5.19 2.38 2.10
CA LEU A 198 -6.60 2.60 1.80
C LEU A 198 -7.03 4.04 2.07
N PHE A 199 -6.73 4.57 3.26
CA PHE A 199 -7.10 5.93 3.65
C PHE A 199 -6.11 6.94 3.08
N ASN A 200 -6.15 7.16 1.76
CA ASN A 200 -5.28 8.08 1.06
C ASN A 200 -5.87 9.48 0.84
N PRO A 201 -5.54 10.50 1.66
CA PRO A 201 -6.06 11.85 1.50
C PRO A 201 -5.54 12.53 0.21
N ASP A 202 -4.45 12.02 -0.38
CA ASP A 202 -3.89 12.53 -1.64
C ASP A 202 -4.63 12.00 -2.88
N ALA A 203 -5.65 11.14 -2.71
CA ALA A 203 -6.46 10.66 -3.83
C ALA A 203 -7.24 11.83 -4.46
N LYS A 204 -7.20 11.92 -5.78
CA LYS A 204 -7.87 12.99 -6.52
C LYS A 204 -9.39 12.83 -6.42
N ASN A 205 -10.11 13.95 -6.34
CA ASN A 205 -11.58 14.03 -6.30
C ASN A 205 -12.23 13.55 -5.00
N LEU A 206 -11.49 13.49 -3.90
CA LEU A 206 -12.08 13.28 -2.58
C LEU A 206 -12.88 14.50 -2.14
N THR A 207 -14.07 14.24 -1.59
CA THR A 207 -14.92 15.27 -0.97
C THR A 207 -14.58 15.46 0.50
N SER A 208 -14.18 14.40 1.21
CA SER A 208 -13.95 14.39 2.66
C SER A 208 -12.47 14.17 3.02
N VAL A 209 -11.56 14.96 2.42
CA VAL A 209 -10.09 14.81 2.58
C VAL A 209 -9.66 14.79 4.05
N GLN A 210 -10.17 15.71 4.87
CA GLN A 210 -9.82 15.81 6.29
C GLN A 210 -10.22 14.55 7.05
N LYS A 211 -11.42 14.01 6.76
CA LYS A 211 -11.89 12.78 7.41
C LYS A 211 -11.01 11.59 7.05
N VAL A 212 -10.56 11.50 5.78
CA VAL A 212 -9.64 10.43 5.34
C VAL A 212 -8.28 10.57 6.04
N GLU A 213 -7.75 11.78 6.19
CA GLU A 213 -6.51 12.05 6.92
C GLU A 213 -6.63 11.65 8.40
N GLU A 214 -7.72 12.04 9.07
CA GLU A 214 -8.02 11.64 10.46
C GLU A 214 -8.09 10.12 10.64
N LEU A 215 -8.73 9.41 9.70
CA LEU A 215 -8.81 7.95 9.75
C LEU A 215 -7.43 7.32 9.58
N ARG A 216 -6.59 7.83 8.68
CA ARG A 216 -5.20 7.38 8.53
C ARG A 216 -4.38 7.62 9.80
N GLU A 217 -4.52 8.79 10.43
CA GLU A 217 -3.86 9.11 11.71
C GLU A 217 -4.27 8.16 12.83
N LYS A 218 -5.56 7.80 12.92
CA LYS A 218 -6.04 6.79 13.86
C LYS A 218 -5.40 5.43 13.61
N VAL A 219 -5.24 5.01 12.36
CA VAL A 219 -4.53 3.75 12.05
C VAL A 219 -3.06 3.83 12.47
N TYR A 220 -2.38 4.97 12.29
CA TYR A 220 -1.00 5.14 12.80
C TYR A 220 -0.93 4.98 14.32
N ALA A 221 -1.81 5.65 15.07
CA ALA A 221 -1.86 5.55 16.52
C ALA A 221 -2.14 4.12 17.00
N SER A 222 -3.12 3.45 16.40
CA SER A 222 -3.48 2.06 16.72
C SER A 222 -2.33 1.09 16.43
N LEU A 223 -1.66 1.23 15.29
CA LEU A 223 -0.52 0.37 14.92
C LEU A 223 0.69 0.62 15.83
N GLU A 224 0.96 1.87 16.20
CA GLU A 224 2.04 2.21 17.13
C GLU A 224 1.82 1.59 18.51
N GLU A 225 0.60 1.70 19.05
CA GLU A 225 0.25 1.03 20.31
C GLU A 225 0.35 -0.49 20.19
N TYR A 226 -0.18 -1.06 19.11
CA TYR A 226 -0.11 -2.49 18.88
C TYR A 226 1.34 -2.99 18.89
N CYS A 227 2.25 -2.29 18.18
CA CYS A 227 3.67 -2.61 18.18
C CYS A 227 4.28 -2.52 19.58
N ARG A 228 3.98 -1.45 20.32
CA ARG A 228 4.48 -1.23 21.68
C ARG A 228 4.03 -2.32 22.66
N THR A 229 2.81 -2.81 22.49
CA THR A 229 2.19 -3.80 23.38
C THR A 229 2.59 -5.24 23.02
N GLN A 230 2.55 -5.60 21.73
CA GLN A 230 2.82 -6.97 21.27
C GLN A 230 4.31 -7.25 21.08
N TYR A 231 5.11 -6.21 20.79
CA TYR A 231 6.54 -6.33 20.51
C TYR A 231 7.38 -5.34 21.34
N PRO A 232 7.30 -5.38 22.68
CA PRO A 232 8.02 -4.45 23.55
C PRO A 232 9.55 -4.52 23.39
N GLU A 233 10.07 -5.67 22.95
CA GLU A 233 11.49 -5.90 22.68
C GLU A 233 11.98 -5.29 21.35
N GLU A 234 11.07 -4.82 20.49
CA GLU A 234 11.39 -4.23 19.18
C GLU A 234 10.91 -2.77 19.08
N PRO A 235 11.53 -1.80 19.80
CA PRO A 235 11.07 -0.41 19.84
C PRO A 235 11.06 0.29 18.47
N GLY A 236 11.81 -0.22 17.49
CA GLY A 236 11.84 0.29 16.11
C GLY A 236 10.81 -0.36 15.17
N ARG A 237 9.96 -1.26 15.65
CA ARG A 237 9.07 -2.08 14.80
C ARG A 237 8.07 -1.25 14.01
N PHE A 238 7.39 -0.31 14.67
CA PHE A 238 6.45 0.61 14.02
C PHE A 238 7.09 1.35 12.84
N ALA A 239 8.25 1.98 13.05
CA ALA A 239 8.98 2.67 11.99
C ALA A 239 9.42 1.71 10.86
N LYS A 240 9.87 0.50 11.21
CA LYS A 240 10.28 -0.53 10.23
C LYS A 240 9.12 -0.98 9.34
N LEU A 241 7.92 -1.11 9.91
CA LEU A 241 6.67 -1.40 9.18
C LEU A 241 6.34 -0.26 8.21
N LEU A 242 6.35 0.99 8.67
CA LEU A 242 6.07 2.15 7.80
C LEU A 242 7.06 2.28 6.64
N LEU A 243 8.33 1.91 6.87
CA LEU A 243 9.36 1.88 5.83
C LEU A 243 9.13 0.81 4.75
N ARG A 244 8.08 -0.02 4.84
CA ARG A 244 7.65 -0.89 3.74
C ARG A 244 6.82 -0.15 2.69
N LEU A 245 6.09 0.90 3.10
CA LEU A 245 5.19 1.65 2.22
C LEU A 245 5.88 2.32 1.02
N PRO A 246 7.10 2.92 1.14
CA PRO A 246 7.77 3.50 -0.02
C PRO A 246 8.14 2.49 -1.10
N ALA A 247 8.61 1.29 -0.70
CA ALA A 247 8.91 0.21 -1.63
C ALA A 247 7.63 -0.31 -2.29
N LEU A 248 6.56 -0.49 -1.51
CA LEU A 248 5.24 -0.87 -2.00
C LEU A 248 4.72 0.11 -3.06
N ARG A 249 4.77 1.42 -2.78
CA ARG A 249 4.38 2.47 -3.75
C ARG A 249 5.21 2.41 -5.03
N SER A 250 6.54 2.29 -4.91
CA SER A 250 7.42 2.21 -6.07
C SER A 250 7.14 0.98 -6.94
N ILE A 251 6.88 -0.17 -6.33
CA ILE A 251 6.51 -1.41 -7.02
C ILE A 251 5.12 -1.27 -7.63
N GLY A 252 4.13 -0.77 -6.88
CA GLY A 252 2.75 -0.58 -7.32
C GLY A 252 2.65 0.29 -8.58
N LEU A 253 3.35 1.43 -8.60
CA LEU A 253 3.42 2.29 -9.79
C LEU A 253 4.05 1.56 -10.98
N LYS A 254 5.12 0.78 -10.75
CA LYS A 254 5.78 0.04 -11.82
C LYS A 254 4.89 -1.08 -12.38
N CYS A 255 4.13 -1.76 -11.52
CA CYS A 255 3.14 -2.75 -11.96
C CYS A 255 2.04 -2.13 -12.82
N LEU A 256 1.55 -0.93 -12.47
CA LEU A 256 0.57 -0.20 -13.28
C LEU A 256 1.15 0.13 -14.67
N GLU A 257 2.41 0.58 -14.77
CA GLU A 257 3.06 0.81 -16.06
C GLU A 257 3.06 -0.46 -16.94
N HIS A 258 3.36 -1.62 -16.35
CA HIS A 258 3.31 -2.91 -17.06
C HIS A 258 1.89 -3.25 -17.52
N LEU A 259 0.89 -3.07 -16.65
CA LEU A 259 -0.52 -3.32 -17.00
C LEU A 259 -1.01 -2.41 -18.12
N PHE A 260 -0.65 -1.12 -18.11
CA PHE A 260 -0.98 -0.20 -19.20
C PHE A 260 -0.33 -0.62 -20.51
N PHE A 261 0.92 -1.09 -20.46
CA PHE A 261 1.63 -1.60 -21.65
C PHE A 261 0.94 -2.84 -22.22
N PHE A 262 0.58 -3.82 -21.37
CA PHE A 262 -0.14 -5.01 -21.82
C PHE A 262 -1.53 -4.68 -22.37
N LYS A 263 -2.25 -3.73 -21.76
CA LYS A 263 -3.53 -3.21 -22.28
C LYS A 263 -3.38 -2.61 -23.68
N LEU A 264 -2.32 -1.85 -23.92
CA LEU A 264 -2.11 -1.15 -25.20
C LEU A 264 -1.76 -2.11 -26.34
N ILE A 265 -1.03 -3.20 -26.04
CA ILE A 265 -0.57 -4.16 -27.05
C ILE A 265 -1.65 -5.21 -27.35
N GLY A 266 -2.48 -5.58 -26.36
CA GLY A 266 -3.60 -6.51 -26.55
C GLY A 266 -3.23 -7.98 -26.46
N ASP A 267 -2.00 -8.32 -26.06
CA ASP A 267 -1.49 -9.70 -26.02
C ASP A 267 -2.00 -10.50 -24.81
N THR A 268 -2.46 -9.84 -23.74
CA THR A 268 -2.94 -10.49 -22.51
C THR A 268 -4.41 -10.14 -22.27
N PRO A 269 -5.32 -11.13 -22.16
CA PRO A 269 -6.71 -10.85 -21.81
C PRO A 269 -6.75 -10.26 -20.39
N ILE A 270 -7.19 -9.01 -20.30
CA ILE A 270 -7.47 -8.33 -19.03
C ILE A 270 -8.98 -8.33 -18.85
N ASP A 271 -9.48 -8.87 -17.73
CA ASP A 271 -10.91 -8.93 -17.45
C ASP A 271 -11.51 -7.53 -17.25
N THR A 272 -12.82 -7.41 -17.47
CA THR A 272 -13.54 -6.12 -17.55
C THR A 272 -13.42 -5.29 -16.28
N PHE A 273 -13.39 -5.92 -15.09
CA PHE A 273 -13.32 -5.18 -13.83
C PHE A 273 -11.91 -4.61 -13.60
N LEU A 274 -10.86 -5.37 -13.91
CA LEU A 274 -9.49 -4.85 -13.93
C LEU A 274 -9.34 -3.71 -14.96
N MET A 275 -10.04 -3.77 -16.09
CA MET A 275 -10.07 -2.66 -17.06
C MET A 275 -10.73 -1.40 -16.49
N GLU A 276 -11.88 -1.53 -15.81
CA GLU A 276 -12.57 -0.40 -15.16
C GLU A 276 -11.70 0.31 -14.12
N MET A 277 -10.85 -0.46 -13.41
CA MET A 277 -9.90 0.08 -12.44
C MET A 277 -8.71 0.79 -13.09
N LEU A 278 -8.40 0.48 -14.35
CA LEU A 278 -7.34 1.12 -15.14
C LEU A 278 -7.83 2.36 -15.91
N GLU A 279 -9.14 2.49 -16.12
CA GLU A 279 -9.72 3.60 -16.87
C GLU A 279 -9.92 4.83 -15.99
N ALA A 280 -9.44 5.98 -16.48
CA ALA A 280 -9.77 7.25 -15.88
C ALA A 280 -11.30 7.43 -15.92
N PRO A 281 -11.95 7.92 -14.85
CA PRO A 281 -13.39 8.16 -14.88
C PRO A 281 -13.73 9.02 -16.10
N SER A 282 -14.60 8.49 -16.97
CA SER A 282 -15.15 9.26 -18.07
C SER A 282 -15.93 10.42 -17.47
N ASN A 283 -15.43 11.64 -17.65
CA ASN A 283 -16.19 12.85 -17.35
C ASN A 283 -17.40 12.88 -18.29
N SER A 284 -18.55 12.38 -17.80
CA SER A 284 -19.88 12.55 -18.41
C SER A 284 -20.67 13.55 -17.60
#